data_AF-A0A0B8PC99-F1
#
_entry.id   AF-A0A0B8PC99-F1
#
_cell.length_a   1.000
_cell.length_b   1.000
_cell.length_c   1.000
_cell.angle_alpha   90.00
_cell.angle_beta   90.00
_cell.angle_gamma   90.00
#
_symmetry.space_group_name_H-M   'P 1'
#
loop_
_entity.id
_entity.type
_entity.pdbx_description
1 polymer ?
#
loop_
_entity_poly.entity_id
_entity_poly.type
_entity_poly.pdbx_seq_one_letter_code
_entity_poly.pdbx_strand_id
1 'polypeptide(L)'
;MSYTKNIALCSALTLALVGCNSSSNSTDDNRITMDLRLMETTDLHGNMMPYDYFANQYDSSYGLARTAVVIGEARSEVENSMLFDNGDLIQGSPMADYLANLGVAHLESNTHPVYKAMNLLDYDAANIGNHEFNYGLDFLHAAIEGANFPYVVSNVFEYNENLLTASHFASNSCETRIDDEFLASATTAFNPYIILERTFVARDGQDYTINVGVIGFTPPNIMSWDKSYLECEVVVSDIKQLPNTMCL
;
A
#
# COMPACT_ATOMS: atom_id res chain seq x y z
N MET A 1 22.81 -79.93 49.99
CA MET A 1 22.02 -79.85 48.74
C MET A 1 21.98 -78.37 48.36
N SER A 2 23.03 -77.78 47.76
CA SER A 2 23.50 -77.92 46.37
C SER A 2 22.36 -77.99 45.35
N TYR A 3 22.15 -76.92 44.58
CA TYR A 3 22.30 -76.93 43.12
C TYR A 3 22.38 -75.48 42.59
N THR A 4 23.61 -75.08 42.29
CA THR A 4 23.96 -74.00 41.36
C THR A 4 23.42 -74.31 39.96
N LYS A 5 22.80 -73.32 39.30
CA LYS A 5 22.64 -73.33 37.84
C LYS A 5 23.57 -72.28 37.23
N ASN A 6 24.65 -72.78 36.64
CA ASN A 6 25.44 -72.07 35.65
C ASN A 6 24.63 -71.97 34.36
N ILE A 7 24.50 -70.77 33.79
CA ILE A 7 24.17 -70.60 32.38
C ILE A 7 25.33 -69.84 31.74
N ALA A 8 25.92 -70.51 30.76
CA ALA A 8 27.05 -70.03 29.97
C ALA A 8 26.58 -69.11 28.83
N LEU A 9 27.38 -68.06 28.63
CA LEU A 9 27.82 -67.45 27.38
C LEU A 9 26.89 -67.46 26.15
N CYS A 10 26.61 -66.26 25.62
CA CYS A 10 26.90 -65.98 24.22
C CYS A 10 27.04 -64.47 24.00
N SER A 11 28.29 -64.01 23.95
CA SER A 11 28.70 -62.68 23.55
C SER A 11 28.43 -62.48 22.05
N ALA A 12 27.38 -61.73 21.72
CA ALA A 12 27.21 -61.15 20.39
C ALA A 12 27.84 -59.76 20.39
N LEU A 13 29.09 -59.67 19.92
CA LEU A 13 29.77 -58.41 19.65
C LEU A 13 29.17 -57.83 18.36
N THR A 14 28.10 -57.05 18.47
CA THR A 14 27.61 -56.24 17.35
C THR A 14 28.55 -55.06 17.17
N LEU A 15 29.51 -55.21 16.24
CA LEU A 15 30.18 -54.07 15.62
C LEU A 15 29.10 -53.26 14.87
N ALA A 16 28.54 -52.25 15.53
CA ALA A 16 27.88 -51.18 14.81
C ALA A 16 28.99 -50.43 14.07
N LEU A 17 29.06 -50.59 12.75
CA LEU A 17 29.74 -49.61 11.90
C LEU A 17 29.01 -48.30 12.10
N VAL A 18 29.52 -47.45 12.99
CA VAL A 18 29.27 -46.02 12.94
C VAL A 18 29.99 -45.54 11.70
N GLY A 19 29.30 -45.64 10.56
CA GLY A 19 29.61 -44.83 9.41
C GLY A 19 29.37 -43.40 9.84
N CYS A 20 30.42 -42.72 10.29
CA CYS A 20 30.46 -41.27 10.28
C CYS A 20 30.32 -40.85 8.81
N ASN A 21 29.08 -40.76 8.33
CA ASN A 21 28.80 -39.89 7.21
C ASN A 21 28.93 -38.48 7.78
N SER A 22 30.17 -38.00 7.86
CA SER A 22 30.45 -36.59 7.90
C SER A 22 30.02 -36.05 6.54
N SER A 23 28.70 -35.95 6.34
CA SER A 23 28.15 -34.92 5.48
C SER A 23 28.64 -33.63 6.09
N SER A 24 29.76 -33.14 5.58
CA SER A 24 30.12 -31.74 5.66
C SER A 24 28.89 -30.98 5.22
N ASN A 25 28.08 -30.54 6.17
CA ASN A 25 27.11 -29.49 5.96
C ASN A 25 27.95 -28.27 5.61
N SER A 26 28.25 -28.11 4.32
CA SER A 26 28.62 -26.84 3.74
C SER A 26 27.42 -25.91 3.94
N THR A 27 27.37 -25.31 5.12
CA THR A 27 26.42 -24.23 5.45
C THR A 27 27.19 -22.93 5.39
N ASP A 28 27.86 -22.68 4.26
CA ASP A 28 28.03 -21.31 3.75
C ASP A 28 26.71 -20.94 3.08
N ASP A 29 25.64 -20.90 3.88
CA ASP A 29 24.39 -20.32 3.44
C ASP A 29 24.45 -18.83 3.73
N ASN A 30 25.13 -18.08 2.85
CA ASN A 30 25.27 -16.61 2.94
C ASN A 30 23.95 -15.87 2.66
N ARG A 31 22.80 -16.51 2.88
CA ARG A 31 21.47 -15.90 2.70
C ARG A 31 21.13 -15.05 3.91
N ILE A 32 21.04 -13.76 3.68
CA ILE A 32 20.44 -12.81 4.62
C ILE A 32 18.94 -13.06 4.63
N THR A 33 18.37 -13.28 5.82
CA THR A 33 16.93 -13.48 6.01
C THR A 33 16.40 -12.43 6.97
N MET A 34 15.24 -11.83 6.65
CA MET A 34 14.56 -10.86 7.50
C MET A 34 13.05 -11.12 7.50
N ASP A 35 12.40 -10.70 8.58
CA ASP A 35 10.94 -10.68 8.68
C ASP A 35 10.47 -9.24 8.56
N LEU A 36 9.53 -8.98 7.65
CA LEU A 36 8.95 -7.67 7.40
C LEU A 36 7.42 -7.77 7.47
N ARG A 37 6.80 -6.91 8.27
CA ARG A 37 5.33 -6.78 8.32
C ARG A 37 4.87 -5.58 7.49
N LEU A 38 3.99 -5.82 6.54
CA LEU A 38 3.27 -4.77 5.84
C LEU A 38 1.88 -4.64 6.48
N MET A 39 1.51 -3.41 6.85
CA MET A 39 0.22 -3.08 7.44
C MET A 39 -0.52 -2.13 6.51
N GLU A 40 -1.84 -2.17 6.53
CA GLU A 40 -2.67 -1.42 5.59
C GLU A 40 -3.94 -0.91 6.29
N THR A 41 -4.32 0.32 5.97
CA THR A 41 -5.69 0.81 6.14
C THR A 41 -6.33 1.01 4.77
N THR A 42 -7.65 0.85 4.69
CA THR A 42 -8.43 1.02 3.46
C THR A 42 -9.83 1.51 3.83
N ASP A 43 -10.48 2.26 2.94
CA ASP A 43 -11.88 2.64 3.04
C ASP A 43 -12.23 3.30 4.40
N LEU A 44 -11.32 4.14 4.90
CA LEU A 44 -11.54 4.85 6.17
C LEU A 44 -12.70 5.84 6.05
N HIS A 45 -12.96 6.35 4.85
CA HIS A 45 -14.07 7.25 4.53
C HIS A 45 -14.21 8.46 5.47
N GLY A 46 -13.10 9.04 5.91
CA GLY A 46 -13.07 10.15 6.86
C GLY A 46 -13.50 9.79 8.29
N ASN A 47 -13.74 8.51 8.60
CA ASN A 47 -14.11 8.05 9.93
C ASN A 47 -12.89 8.01 10.85
N MET A 48 -12.49 9.17 11.37
CA MET A 48 -11.31 9.29 12.24
C MET A 48 -11.60 8.92 13.69
N MET A 49 -12.80 9.25 14.16
CA MET A 49 -13.24 9.03 15.54
C MET A 49 -14.22 7.86 15.61
N PRO A 50 -14.26 7.10 16.73
CA PRO A 50 -15.28 6.08 16.99
C PRO A 50 -16.62 6.73 17.37
N TYR A 51 -17.19 7.49 16.44
CA TYR A 51 -18.36 8.34 16.67
C TYR A 51 -19.30 8.32 15.46
N ASP A 52 -20.55 7.95 15.72
CA ASP A 52 -21.64 8.05 14.76
C ASP A 52 -22.25 9.45 14.85
N TYR A 53 -21.97 10.27 13.85
CA TYR A 53 -22.46 11.64 13.75
C TYR A 53 -23.96 11.72 13.41
N PHE A 54 -24.56 10.67 12.84
CA PHE A 54 -25.99 10.62 12.54
C PHE A 54 -26.80 10.28 13.80
N ALA A 55 -26.36 9.26 14.54
CA ALA A 55 -26.96 8.89 15.83
C ALA A 55 -26.51 9.79 16.98
N ASN A 56 -25.49 10.64 16.75
CA ASN A 56 -24.88 11.53 17.73
C ASN A 56 -24.44 10.80 19.01
N GLN A 57 -23.69 9.70 18.83
CA GLN A 57 -23.20 8.86 19.92
C GLN A 57 -21.88 8.19 19.57
N TYR A 58 -21.15 7.71 20.58
CA TYR A 58 -19.97 6.89 20.36
C TYR A 58 -20.34 5.53 19.76
N ASP A 59 -19.55 5.07 18.80
CA ASP A 59 -19.62 3.74 18.22
C ASP A 59 -18.21 3.13 18.19
N SER A 60 -18.01 2.07 18.98
CA SER A 60 -16.73 1.40 19.09
C SER A 60 -16.40 0.42 17.96
N SER A 61 -17.27 0.29 16.95
CA SER A 61 -17.09 -0.67 15.86
C SER A 61 -16.12 -0.19 14.76
N TYR A 62 -15.85 1.11 14.66
CA TYR A 62 -14.96 1.68 13.64
C TYR A 62 -14.17 2.91 14.15
N GLY A 63 -13.34 3.48 13.27
CA GLY A 63 -12.64 4.75 13.47
C GLY A 63 -11.12 4.59 13.53
N LEU A 64 -10.38 5.43 12.79
CA LEU A 64 -8.91 5.40 12.75
C LEU A 64 -8.28 5.50 14.15
N ALA A 65 -8.87 6.27 15.08
CA ALA A 65 -8.36 6.37 16.45
C ALA A 65 -8.34 5.02 17.20
N ARG A 66 -9.23 4.08 16.84
CA ARG A 66 -9.20 2.71 17.37
C ARG A 66 -8.20 1.85 16.60
N THR A 67 -8.20 1.95 15.27
CA THR A 67 -7.24 1.25 14.41
C THR A 67 -5.80 1.59 14.77
N ALA A 68 -5.52 2.83 15.19
CA ALA A 68 -4.21 3.28 15.67
C ALA A 68 -3.68 2.45 16.84
N VAL A 69 -4.55 1.97 17.74
CA VAL A 69 -4.15 1.06 18.83
C VAL A 69 -3.68 -0.27 18.27
N VAL A 70 -4.43 -0.83 17.31
CA VAL A 70 -4.09 -2.09 16.64
C VAL A 70 -2.80 -1.95 15.84
N ILE A 71 -2.58 -0.83 15.16
CA ILE A 71 -1.32 -0.52 14.46
C ILE A 71 -0.15 -0.49 15.46
N GLY A 72 -0.32 0.18 16.60
CA GLY A 72 0.71 0.25 17.64
C GLY A 72 1.05 -1.12 18.22
N GLU A 73 0.04 -1.94 18.52
CA GLU A 73 0.23 -3.33 18.97
C GLU A 73 0.94 -4.15 17.91
N ALA A 74 0.48 -4.11 16.65
CA ALA A 74 1.08 -4.85 15.55
C ALA A 74 2.53 -4.44 15.27
N ARG A 75 2.89 -3.17 15.45
CA ARG A 75 4.28 -2.68 15.39
C ARG A 75 5.12 -3.23 16.53
N SER A 76 4.57 -3.34 17.74
CA SER A 76 5.31 -3.84 18.91
C SER A 76 5.67 -5.33 18.85
N GLU A 77 5.01 -6.10 17.98
CA GLU A 77 5.24 -7.54 17.80
C GLU A 77 6.43 -7.87 16.90
N VAL A 78 6.93 -6.92 16.12
CA VAL A 78 7.94 -7.14 15.06
C VAL A 78 8.98 -6.04 15.04
N GLU A 79 10.20 -6.36 14.60
CA GLU A 79 11.27 -5.38 14.47
C GLU A 79 11.07 -4.47 13.24
N ASN A 80 10.67 -5.06 12.12
CA ASN A 80 10.52 -4.36 10.85
C ASN A 80 9.04 -4.28 10.46
N SER A 81 8.53 -3.08 10.26
CA SER A 81 7.18 -2.88 9.72
C SER A 81 7.09 -1.65 8.83
N MET A 82 6.12 -1.67 7.93
CA MET A 82 5.71 -0.54 7.10
C MET A 82 4.19 -0.41 7.10
N LEU A 83 3.68 0.81 6.97
CA LEU A 83 2.25 1.11 7.01
C LEU A 83 1.80 1.85 5.75
N PHE A 84 0.74 1.39 5.11
CA PHE A 84 0.19 1.97 3.89
C PHE A 84 -1.30 2.29 4.04
N ASP A 85 -1.80 3.21 3.23
CA ASP A 85 -3.24 3.45 3.05
C ASP A 85 -3.64 3.19 1.60
N ASN A 86 -4.78 2.55 1.39
CA ASN A 86 -5.22 2.11 0.07
C ASN A 86 -6.19 3.09 -0.63
N GLY A 87 -6.52 4.21 0.01
CA GLY A 87 -7.45 5.21 -0.52
C GLY A 87 -8.89 5.05 -0.01
N ASP A 88 -9.80 5.80 -0.63
CA ASP A 88 -11.17 6.05 -0.16
C ASP A 88 -11.16 6.60 1.29
N LEU A 89 -10.41 7.70 1.45
CA LEU A 89 -10.03 8.31 2.71
C LEU A 89 -10.73 9.65 2.95
N ILE A 90 -10.77 10.55 1.97
CA ILE A 90 -11.11 11.97 2.19
C ILE A 90 -12.60 12.29 2.02
N GLN A 91 -13.45 11.27 1.83
CA GLN A 91 -14.87 11.36 1.53
C GLN A 91 -15.65 10.29 2.31
N GLY A 92 -16.94 10.46 2.58
CA GLY A 92 -17.81 9.34 3.00
C GLY A 92 -18.28 9.36 4.46
N SER A 93 -17.98 10.44 5.18
CA SER A 93 -18.51 10.69 6.53
C SER A 93 -18.93 12.16 6.68
N PRO A 94 -19.78 12.48 7.67
CA PRO A 94 -20.17 13.87 7.93
C PRO A 94 -19.00 14.83 8.20
N MET A 95 -17.87 14.32 8.73
CA MET A 95 -16.66 15.11 8.87
C MET A 95 -16.06 15.46 7.49
N ALA A 96 -15.94 14.47 6.60
CA ALA A 96 -15.45 14.69 5.24
C ALA A 96 -16.36 15.65 4.46
N ASP A 97 -17.68 15.46 4.54
CA ASP A 97 -18.65 16.36 3.90
C ASP A 97 -18.54 17.80 4.42
N TYR A 98 -18.33 17.98 5.72
CA TYR A 98 -18.11 19.30 6.30
C TYR A 98 -16.86 19.97 5.72
N LEU A 99 -15.75 19.24 5.59
CA LEU A 99 -14.50 19.76 5.01
C LEU A 99 -14.63 20.08 3.53
N ALA A 100 -15.28 19.21 2.75
CA ALA A 100 -15.55 19.45 1.34
C ALA A 100 -16.38 20.74 1.12
N ASN A 101 -17.37 21.00 2.00
CA ASN A 101 -18.16 22.24 1.95
C ASN A 101 -17.36 23.50 2.28
N LEU A 102 -16.27 23.40 3.04
CA LEU A 102 -15.35 24.54 3.27
C LEU A 102 -14.48 24.82 2.03
N GLY A 103 -14.27 23.81 1.18
CA GLY A 103 -13.62 23.93 -0.12
C GLY A 103 -12.10 24.13 -0.08
N VAL A 104 -11.50 24.28 -1.27
CA VAL A 104 -10.05 24.40 -1.48
C VAL A 104 -9.42 25.54 -0.67
N ALA A 105 -10.07 26.69 -0.60
CA ALA A 105 -9.58 27.86 0.13
C ALA A 105 -9.35 27.58 1.63
N HIS A 106 -10.08 26.64 2.23
CA HIS A 106 -9.80 26.22 3.60
C HIS A 106 -8.51 25.42 3.70
N LEU A 107 -8.27 24.52 2.73
CA LEU A 107 -7.11 23.63 2.69
C LEU A 107 -5.79 24.37 2.41
N GLU A 108 -5.83 25.46 1.64
CA GLU A 108 -4.67 26.35 1.41
C GLU A 108 -4.03 26.85 2.72
N SER A 109 -4.80 26.95 3.80
CA SER A 109 -4.33 27.41 5.12
C SER A 109 -4.41 26.33 6.20
N ASN A 110 -4.92 25.13 5.90
CA ASN A 110 -5.19 24.10 6.89
C ASN A 110 -4.98 22.69 6.33
N THR A 111 -4.20 21.87 7.03
CA THR A 111 -4.12 20.43 6.77
C THR A 111 -5.50 19.77 6.95
N HIS A 112 -5.91 18.93 5.99
CA HIS A 112 -7.14 18.12 6.11
C HIS A 112 -7.08 17.27 7.40
N PRO A 113 -8.15 17.20 8.22
CA PRO A 113 -8.11 16.51 9.51
C PRO A 113 -7.71 15.02 9.44
N VAL A 114 -8.01 14.33 8.33
CA VAL A 114 -7.55 12.96 8.11
C VAL A 114 -6.02 12.88 8.14
N TYR A 115 -5.33 13.80 7.46
CA TYR A 115 -3.87 13.85 7.44
C TYR A 115 -3.31 14.34 8.77
N LYS A 116 -4.00 15.23 9.49
CA LYS A 116 -3.62 15.55 10.88
C LYS A 116 -3.54 14.30 11.76
N ALA A 117 -4.44 13.34 11.57
CA ALA A 117 -4.41 12.07 12.30
C ALA A 117 -3.36 11.10 11.74
N MET A 118 -3.35 10.86 10.42
CA MET A 118 -2.43 9.91 9.78
C MET A 118 -0.96 10.32 9.90
N ASN A 119 -0.65 11.61 9.91
CA ASN A 119 0.70 12.13 10.11
C ASN A 119 1.28 11.78 11.50
N LEU A 120 0.45 11.33 12.46
CA LEU A 120 0.90 10.85 13.77
C LEU A 120 1.16 9.34 13.79
N LEU A 121 0.87 8.63 12.70
CA LEU A 121 0.91 7.17 12.62
C LEU A 121 2.03 6.64 11.73
N ASP A 122 2.94 7.49 11.25
CA ASP A 122 4.11 7.07 10.46
C ASP A 122 3.74 6.17 9.26
N TYR A 123 2.81 6.64 8.42
CA TYR A 123 2.53 6.00 7.14
C TYR A 123 3.74 6.14 6.20
N ASP A 124 4.04 5.08 5.44
CA ASP A 124 5.13 5.03 4.48
C ASP A 124 4.74 5.55 3.10
N ALA A 125 3.51 5.26 2.65
CA ALA A 125 2.90 5.78 1.43
C ALA A 125 1.38 5.54 1.44
N ALA A 126 0.68 6.21 0.53
CA ALA A 126 -0.75 5.99 0.32
C ALA A 126 -1.12 5.90 -1.18
N ASN A 127 -2.20 5.18 -1.47
CA ASN A 127 -2.81 5.09 -2.80
C ASN A 127 -3.96 6.10 -2.93
N ILE A 128 -4.29 6.48 -4.17
CA ILE A 128 -5.49 7.27 -4.47
C ILE A 128 -6.62 6.32 -4.88
N GLY A 129 -7.68 6.26 -4.06
CA GLY A 129 -8.92 5.52 -4.34
C GLY A 129 -9.84 6.27 -5.31
N ASN A 130 -11.07 5.80 -5.47
CA ASN A 130 -12.03 6.45 -6.36
C ASN A 130 -12.70 7.66 -5.71
N HIS A 131 -12.96 7.60 -4.40
CA HIS A 131 -13.68 8.65 -3.71
C HIS A 131 -12.84 9.92 -3.47
N GLU A 132 -11.53 9.84 -3.66
CA GLU A 132 -10.63 11.00 -3.72
C GLU A 132 -11.01 12.01 -4.83
N PHE A 133 -11.66 11.56 -5.91
CA PHE A 133 -12.02 12.41 -7.06
C PHE A 133 -13.37 13.12 -6.93
N ASN A 134 -14.19 12.80 -5.91
CA ASN A 134 -15.57 13.29 -5.78
C ASN A 134 -15.72 14.79 -5.60
N TYR A 135 -14.64 15.47 -5.21
CA TYR A 135 -14.64 16.92 -4.97
C TYR A 135 -13.78 17.69 -5.98
N GLY A 136 -13.33 17.01 -7.04
CA GLY A 136 -12.48 17.57 -8.10
C GLY A 136 -10.98 17.52 -7.81
N LEU A 137 -10.18 17.66 -8.87
CA LEU A 137 -8.72 17.54 -8.81
C LEU A 137 -8.07 18.62 -7.94
N ASP A 138 -8.57 19.86 -7.98
CA ASP A 138 -8.05 20.95 -7.14
C ASP A 138 -8.17 20.65 -5.65
N PHE A 139 -9.32 20.09 -5.22
CA PHE A 139 -9.52 19.68 -3.83
C PHE A 139 -8.63 18.50 -3.48
N LEU A 140 -8.51 17.50 -4.36
CA LEU A 140 -7.63 16.36 -4.15
C LEU A 140 -6.17 16.80 -3.97
N HIS A 141 -5.64 17.63 -4.87
CA HIS A 141 -4.28 18.17 -4.76
C HIS A 141 -4.08 18.95 -3.45
N ALA A 142 -4.98 19.88 -3.13
CA ALA A 142 -4.89 20.66 -1.89
C ALA A 142 -5.02 19.81 -0.63
N ALA A 143 -5.80 18.72 -0.67
CA ALA A 143 -5.94 17.81 0.46
C ALA A 143 -4.64 17.03 0.70
N ILE A 144 -4.10 16.36 -0.32
CA ILE A 144 -2.93 15.49 -0.19
C ILE A 144 -1.64 16.25 0.13
N GLU A 145 -1.56 17.55 -0.17
CA GLU A 145 -0.45 18.42 0.26
C GLU A 145 -0.26 18.44 1.79
N GLY A 146 -1.31 18.13 2.54
CA GLY A 146 -1.26 18.03 4.00
C GLY A 146 -0.64 16.75 4.54
N ALA A 147 -0.36 15.75 3.70
CA ALA A 147 0.20 14.46 4.11
C ALA A 147 1.73 14.54 4.27
N ASN A 148 2.27 13.94 5.33
CA ASN A 148 3.71 13.82 5.56
C ASN A 148 4.33 12.59 4.87
N PHE A 149 3.54 11.92 4.03
CA PHE A 149 3.89 10.69 3.32
C PHE A 149 3.46 10.81 1.87
N PRO A 150 4.17 10.13 0.95
CA PRO A 150 3.91 10.23 -0.49
C PRO A 150 2.62 9.51 -0.89
N TYR A 151 1.92 10.09 -1.86
CA TYR A 151 0.84 9.44 -2.59
C TYR A 151 1.34 8.86 -3.91
N VAL A 152 0.77 7.72 -4.32
CA VAL A 152 1.03 7.08 -5.61
C VAL A 152 -0.25 6.66 -6.31
N VAL A 153 -0.31 6.81 -7.63
CA VAL A 153 -1.29 6.17 -8.51
C VAL A 153 -0.75 6.14 -9.94
N SER A 154 -0.68 4.95 -10.54
CA SER A 154 0.05 4.71 -11.79
C SER A 154 -0.79 4.78 -13.06
N ASN A 155 -2.10 4.57 -12.94
CA ASN A 155 -2.99 4.44 -14.09
C ASN A 155 -3.84 5.68 -14.39
N VAL A 156 -3.52 6.84 -13.78
CA VAL A 156 -4.17 8.13 -14.05
C VAL A 156 -3.19 9.04 -14.77
N PHE A 157 -3.57 9.50 -15.96
CA PHE A 157 -2.76 10.30 -16.87
C PHE A 157 -3.38 11.68 -17.07
N GLU A 158 -2.53 12.67 -17.32
CA GLU A 158 -2.97 13.99 -17.75
C GLU A 158 -3.70 13.89 -19.10
N TYR A 159 -4.79 14.64 -19.26
CA TYR A 159 -5.45 14.73 -20.55
C TYR A 159 -4.56 15.45 -21.58
N ASN A 160 -4.32 14.79 -22.71
CA ASN A 160 -3.57 15.37 -23.82
C ASN A 160 -4.29 15.07 -25.15
N GLU A 161 -5.00 16.08 -25.67
CA GLU A 161 -5.77 15.97 -26.91
C GLU A 161 -4.90 15.52 -28.10
N ASN A 162 -3.65 15.97 -28.19
CA ASN A 162 -2.77 15.59 -29.30
C ASN A 162 -2.42 14.10 -29.28
N LEU A 163 -2.18 13.52 -28.10
CA LEU A 163 -1.91 12.08 -27.96
C LEU A 163 -3.16 11.24 -28.21
N LEU A 164 -4.33 11.75 -27.85
CA LEU A 164 -5.61 11.05 -28.02
C LEU A 164 -6.14 11.10 -29.46
N THR A 165 -5.77 12.13 -30.23
CA THR A 165 -6.29 12.37 -31.60
C THR A 165 -5.29 12.06 -32.72
N ALA A 166 -4.00 11.81 -32.40
CA ALA A 166 -2.94 11.54 -33.38
C ALA A 166 -3.26 10.40 -34.36
N SER A 167 -4.14 9.48 -33.98
CA SER A 167 -4.58 8.36 -34.81
C SER A 167 -5.90 8.62 -35.55
N HIS A 168 -5.86 9.42 -36.61
CA HIS A 168 -6.86 9.40 -37.70
C HIS A 168 -8.36 9.37 -37.33
N PHE A 169 -8.82 10.15 -36.35
CA PHE A 169 -10.24 10.50 -36.26
C PHE A 169 -10.39 11.95 -35.83
N ALA A 170 -10.83 12.78 -36.77
CA ALA A 170 -11.40 14.08 -36.46
C ALA A 170 -12.71 13.83 -35.69
N SER A 171 -12.75 14.12 -34.40
CA SER A 171 -14.03 14.23 -33.73
C SER A 171 -13.97 15.27 -32.62
N ASN A 172 -14.99 16.11 -32.57
CA ASN A 172 -15.27 17.04 -31.49
C ASN A 172 -15.79 16.26 -30.25
N SER A 173 -15.13 15.17 -29.88
CA SER A 173 -15.53 14.29 -28.78
C SER A 173 -14.31 13.80 -28.00
N CYS A 174 -14.37 13.88 -26.67
CA CYS A 174 -13.34 13.37 -25.75
C CYS A 174 -13.37 11.82 -25.69
N GLU A 175 -13.51 11.13 -26.83
CA GLU A 175 -13.48 9.68 -26.89
C GLU A 175 -12.05 9.20 -26.63
N THR A 176 -11.83 8.59 -25.46
CA THR A 176 -10.51 8.20 -24.98
C THR A 176 -10.02 6.93 -25.68
N ARG A 177 -8.86 7.00 -26.35
CA ARG A 177 -8.13 5.81 -26.81
C ARG A 177 -6.82 5.67 -26.03
N ILE A 178 -6.71 4.58 -25.27
CA ILE A 178 -5.51 4.22 -24.52
C ILE A 178 -4.90 3.01 -25.25
N ASP A 179 -3.78 3.24 -25.90
CA ASP A 179 -3.00 2.23 -26.62
C ASP A 179 -1.52 2.34 -26.25
N ASP A 180 -0.70 1.46 -26.83
CA ASP A 180 0.74 1.44 -26.55
C ASP A 180 1.45 2.76 -26.93
N GLU A 181 0.95 3.49 -27.94
CA GLU A 181 1.53 4.78 -28.37
C GLU A 181 1.22 5.88 -27.35
N PHE A 182 -0.02 5.94 -26.87
CA PHE A 182 -0.42 6.79 -25.76
C PHE A 182 0.41 6.47 -24.52
N LEU A 183 0.43 5.21 -24.08
CA LEU A 183 1.12 4.80 -22.85
C LEU A 183 2.63 5.05 -22.91
N ALA A 184 3.25 5.02 -24.09
CA ALA A 184 4.66 5.34 -24.28
C ALA A 184 4.98 6.83 -24.16
N SER A 185 3.98 7.71 -24.34
CA SER A 185 4.18 9.17 -24.42
C SER A 185 3.40 9.97 -23.37
N ALA A 186 2.44 9.33 -22.68
CA ALA A 186 1.57 9.97 -21.72
C ALA A 186 2.32 10.37 -20.45
N THR A 187 1.87 11.46 -19.85
CA THR A 187 2.34 11.93 -18.54
C THR A 187 1.34 11.51 -17.49
N THR A 188 1.82 10.98 -16.37
CA THR A 188 0.99 10.57 -15.24
C THR A 188 0.55 11.81 -14.45
N ALA A 189 -0.71 11.85 -14.02
CA ALA A 189 -1.25 13.01 -13.29
C ALA A 189 -0.75 13.10 -11.84
N PHE A 190 -0.22 11.99 -11.32
CA PHE A 190 0.35 11.86 -9.99
C PHE A 190 1.64 11.03 -10.07
N ASN A 191 2.38 10.93 -8.97
CA ASN A 191 3.53 10.03 -8.91
C ASN A 191 3.07 8.59 -9.17
N PRO A 192 3.58 7.88 -10.20
CA PRO A 192 3.10 6.55 -10.53
C PRO A 192 3.54 5.49 -9.51
N TYR A 193 4.74 5.67 -8.98
CA TYR A 193 5.34 4.81 -7.97
C TYR A 193 6.35 5.63 -7.15
N ILE A 194 6.81 5.05 -6.05
CA ILE A 194 7.96 5.55 -5.30
C ILE A 194 8.86 4.39 -4.86
N ILE A 195 10.16 4.63 -4.81
CA ILE A 195 11.13 3.71 -4.20
C ILE A 195 11.53 4.28 -2.86
N LEU A 196 11.16 3.59 -1.78
CA LEU A 196 11.45 3.94 -0.41
C LEU A 196 12.73 3.23 0.04
N GLU A 197 13.79 3.99 0.30
CA GLU A 197 14.96 3.45 0.98
C GLU A 197 14.62 3.23 2.47
N ARG A 198 14.77 1.99 2.95
CA ARG A 198 14.47 1.58 4.32
C ARG A 198 15.57 0.69 4.88
N THR A 199 15.92 0.90 6.13
CA THR A 199 16.84 0.01 6.84
C THR A 199 16.03 -0.99 7.66
N PHE A 200 16.32 -2.28 7.47
CA PHE A 200 15.68 -3.37 8.19
C PHE A 200 16.71 -4.21 8.93
N VAL A 201 16.33 -4.72 10.10
CA VAL A 201 17.14 -5.63 10.90
C VAL A 201 16.89 -7.06 10.41
N ALA A 202 17.94 -7.74 9.96
CA ALA A 202 17.87 -9.14 9.59
C ALA A 202 17.93 -10.07 10.81
N ARG A 203 17.67 -11.37 10.61
CA ARG A 203 17.68 -12.39 11.67
C ARG A 203 19.04 -12.64 12.29
N ASP A 204 20.11 -12.20 11.64
CA ASP A 204 21.48 -12.18 12.19
C ASP A 204 21.75 -10.94 13.06
N GLY A 205 20.77 -10.05 13.21
CA GLY A 205 20.84 -8.80 13.98
C GLY A 205 21.60 -7.68 13.28
N GLN A 206 21.93 -7.81 12.00
CA GLN A 206 22.57 -6.75 11.22
C GLN A 206 21.54 -5.91 10.47
N ASP A 207 21.87 -4.64 10.28
CA ASP A 207 21.07 -3.69 9.51
C ASP A 207 21.37 -3.81 8.02
N TYR A 208 20.30 -3.84 7.21
CA TYR A 208 20.38 -3.87 5.76
C TYR A 208 19.46 -2.82 5.15
N THR A 209 20.02 -1.97 4.29
CA THR A 209 19.23 -1.01 3.51
C THR A 209 18.63 -1.70 2.29
N ILE A 210 17.31 -1.60 2.15
CA ILE A 210 16.50 -2.15 1.07
C ILE A 210 15.69 -1.03 0.42
N ASN A 211 15.62 -1.09 -0.90
CA ASN A 211 14.73 -0.27 -1.71
C ASN A 211 13.37 -0.97 -1.84
N VAL A 212 12.33 -0.39 -1.25
CA VAL A 212 10.96 -0.89 -1.32
C VAL A 212 10.18 -0.08 -2.35
N GLY A 213 9.84 -0.71 -3.47
CA GLY A 213 9.01 -0.08 -4.49
C GLY A 213 7.52 -0.15 -4.13
N VAL A 214 6.81 0.98 -4.23
CA VAL A 214 5.38 1.12 -3.97
C VAL A 214 4.70 1.67 -5.22
N ILE A 215 3.66 1.00 -5.69
CA ILE A 215 2.87 1.38 -6.87
C ILE A 215 1.38 1.33 -6.51
N GLY A 216 0.63 2.33 -6.96
CA GLY A 216 -0.80 2.48 -6.68
C GLY A 216 -1.67 2.37 -7.95
N PHE A 217 -2.95 2.06 -7.79
CA PHE A 217 -3.93 1.97 -8.86
C PHE A 217 -5.31 2.42 -8.38
N THR A 218 -6.09 3.02 -9.28
CA THR A 218 -7.50 3.38 -9.04
C THR A 218 -8.42 2.74 -10.09
N PRO A 219 -9.69 2.44 -9.79
CA PRO A 219 -10.60 1.85 -10.78
C PRO A 219 -10.82 2.77 -12.00
N PRO A 220 -10.77 2.27 -13.25
CA PRO A 220 -11.05 3.07 -14.44
C PRO A 220 -12.46 3.68 -14.48
N ASN A 221 -13.37 3.12 -13.68
CA ASN A 221 -14.75 3.57 -13.56
C ASN A 221 -14.90 4.99 -12.98
N ILE A 222 -13.85 5.60 -12.40
CA ILE A 222 -13.90 7.01 -11.98
C ILE A 222 -14.27 7.95 -13.14
N MET A 223 -13.89 7.59 -14.38
CA MET A 223 -14.28 8.36 -15.58
C MET A 223 -15.79 8.39 -15.83
N SER A 224 -16.53 7.42 -15.28
CA SER A 224 -17.99 7.39 -15.31
C SER A 224 -18.62 7.99 -14.05
N TRP A 225 -18.06 7.69 -12.87
CA TRP A 225 -18.62 8.13 -11.59
C TRP A 225 -18.45 9.63 -11.35
N ASP A 226 -17.27 10.16 -11.67
CA ASP A 226 -16.88 11.56 -11.41
C ASP A 226 -16.71 12.34 -12.72
N LYS A 227 -17.49 11.96 -13.73
CA LYS A 227 -17.40 12.50 -15.09
C LYS A 227 -17.35 14.03 -15.12
N SER A 228 -18.15 14.71 -14.29
CA SER A 228 -18.20 16.18 -14.24
C SER A 228 -16.89 16.84 -13.79
N TYR A 229 -16.05 16.11 -13.07
CA TYR A 229 -14.75 16.57 -12.59
C TYR A 229 -13.57 16.07 -13.41
N LEU A 230 -13.74 14.98 -14.18
CA LEU A 230 -12.63 14.27 -14.81
C LEU A 230 -12.68 14.28 -16.35
N GLU A 231 -13.84 14.52 -16.96
CA GLU A 231 -13.98 14.54 -18.42
C GLU A 231 -13.06 15.62 -19.02
N CYS A 232 -12.17 15.18 -19.92
CA CYS A 232 -11.15 15.99 -20.58
C CYS A 232 -10.12 16.65 -19.62
N GLU A 233 -10.05 16.23 -18.35
CA GLU A 233 -9.02 16.64 -17.38
C GLU A 233 -7.98 15.53 -17.17
N VAL A 234 -8.44 14.28 -17.08
CA VAL A 234 -7.57 13.10 -16.95
C VAL A 234 -8.03 11.96 -17.86
N VAL A 235 -7.15 10.98 -18.03
CA VAL A 235 -7.41 9.71 -18.71
C VAL A 235 -6.98 8.57 -17.79
N VAL A 236 -7.78 7.51 -17.69
CA VAL A 236 -7.49 6.40 -16.77
C VAL A 236 -7.38 5.10 -17.54
N SER A 237 -6.21 4.45 -17.47
CA SER A 237 -5.99 3.16 -18.13
C SER A 237 -6.55 2.00 -17.31
N ASP A 238 -6.86 0.90 -18.01
CA ASP A 238 -7.08 -0.38 -17.34
C ASP A 238 -5.83 -0.77 -16.54
N ILE A 239 -6.05 -1.31 -15.36
CA ILE A 239 -5.00 -1.68 -14.40
C ILE A 239 -4.03 -2.72 -15.01
N LYS A 240 -4.51 -3.62 -15.87
CA LYS A 240 -3.70 -4.67 -16.50
C LYS A 240 -2.98 -4.22 -17.77
N GLN A 241 -3.35 -3.07 -18.33
CA GLN A 241 -2.83 -2.59 -19.61
C GLN A 241 -1.59 -1.69 -19.46
N LEU A 242 -1.17 -1.36 -18.23
CA LEU A 242 0.05 -0.57 -18.05
C LEU A 242 1.26 -1.30 -18.65
N PRO A 243 2.10 -0.60 -19.42
CA PRO A 243 3.18 -1.23 -20.14
C PRO A 243 4.22 -1.78 -19.16
N ASN A 244 4.88 -2.88 -19.55
CA ASN A 244 5.96 -3.51 -18.77
C ASN A 244 7.14 -2.55 -18.45
N THR A 245 7.18 -1.36 -19.06
CA THR A 245 8.15 -0.30 -18.78
C THR A 245 7.86 0.49 -17.50
N MET A 246 6.70 0.30 -16.86
CA MET A 246 6.42 0.79 -15.49
C MET A 246 6.85 -0.19 -14.38
N CYS A 247 7.45 -1.33 -14.73
CA CYS A 247 8.02 -2.24 -13.73
C CYS A 247 9.24 -1.61 -13.05
N LEU A 248 9.15 -1.50 -11.72
CA LEU A 248 10.20 -1.08 -10.77
C LEU A 248 11.52 -1.86 -10.93
#